data_AF-A0A0A9CZ80-F1
#
_entry.id   AF-A0A0A9CZ80-F1
#
_cell.length_a   1.000
_cell.length_b   1.000
_cell.length_c   1.000
_cell.angle_alpha   90.00
_cell.angle_beta   90.00
_cell.angle_gamma   90.00
#
_symmetry.space_group_name_H-M   'P 1'
#
loop_
_entity.id
_entity.type
_entity.pdbx_description
1 polymer ?
#
loop_
_entity_poly.entity_id
_entity_poly.type
_entity_poly.pdbx_seq_one_letter_code
_entity_poly.pdbx_strand_id
1 'polypeptide(L)'
;MGSKVGTKSIAQIAYSLRDPETGAWPTAMQVWRATYQISDGTLSIPSGEETLTKLHDVAVTHQEQISSAPMPMVEHFALVLGRKANHSRGVGIPAVNRVAEERIRLQAQIQASEQRAAEAQARIEAAEQRAQAMEGQVSIVVQSNAQLQEEQQSQHDEMNSLWDTQRSVEDQNAQVECLVKEKLDEHMAAYFARMNSNAVQINQDHAGHQD
;
A
#
# COMPACT_ATOMS: atom_id res chain seq x y z
N MET A 1 -24.18 66.00 5.52
CA MET A 1 -24.59 64.73 6.15
C MET A 1 -24.36 64.84 7.64
N GLY A 2 -25.40 64.61 8.47
CA GLY A 2 -25.27 64.61 9.93
C GLY A 2 -24.53 63.38 10.47
N SER A 3 -24.19 63.39 11.77
CA SER A 3 -23.58 62.26 12.49
C SER A 3 -24.36 60.95 12.27
N LYS A 4 -23.67 59.83 12.08
CA LYS A 4 -24.30 58.49 11.98
C LYS A 4 -24.43 57.78 13.33
N VAL A 5 -24.06 58.46 14.40
CA VAL A 5 -24.13 57.95 15.78
C VAL A 5 -25.56 57.53 16.09
N GLY A 6 -25.74 56.27 16.50
CA GLY A 6 -27.03 55.70 16.87
C GLY A 6 -27.90 55.20 15.69
N THR A 7 -27.50 55.45 14.43
CA THR A 7 -28.28 54.99 13.25
C THR A 7 -27.74 53.70 12.64
N LYS A 8 -26.43 53.46 12.73
CA LYS A 8 -25.75 52.24 12.24
C LYS A 8 -24.64 51.85 13.21
N SER A 9 -24.34 50.56 13.30
CA SER A 9 -23.18 50.08 14.06
C SER A 9 -21.87 50.43 13.35
N ILE A 10 -20.78 50.54 14.11
CA ILE A 10 -19.42 50.76 13.58
C ILE A 10 -19.07 49.70 12.52
N ALA A 11 -19.49 48.44 12.72
CA ALA A 11 -19.28 47.37 11.76
C ALA A 11 -20.05 47.55 10.45
N GLN A 12 -21.31 48.02 10.51
CA GLN A 12 -22.09 48.33 9.30
C GLN A 12 -21.48 49.49 8.53
N ILE A 13 -20.97 50.50 9.24
CA ILE A 13 -20.26 51.63 8.64
C ILE A 13 -18.97 51.14 7.98
N ALA A 14 -18.18 50.31 8.66
CA ALA A 14 -16.95 49.74 8.12
C ALA A 14 -17.19 48.88 6.87
N TYR A 15 -18.22 48.03 6.89
CA TYR A 15 -18.59 47.22 5.72
C TYR A 15 -19.00 48.09 4.53
N SER A 16 -19.70 49.20 4.78
CA SER A 16 -20.09 50.16 3.74
C SER A 16 -18.90 50.94 3.15
N LEU A 17 -17.79 51.01 3.88
CA LEU A 17 -16.54 51.68 3.48
C LEU A 17 -15.49 50.71 2.94
N ARG A 18 -15.81 49.42 2.88
CA ARG A 18 -14.93 48.39 2.34
C ARG A 18 -14.74 48.66 0.85
N ASP A 19 -13.50 48.56 0.38
CA ASP A 19 -13.20 48.70 -1.03
C ASP A 19 -13.94 47.58 -1.81
N PRO A 20 -14.82 47.93 -2.76
CA PRO A 20 -15.62 46.94 -3.49
C PRO A 20 -14.79 46.12 -4.50
N GLU A 21 -13.66 46.64 -4.97
CA GLU A 21 -12.81 45.98 -5.96
C GLU A 21 -11.75 45.10 -5.28
N THR A 22 -11.08 45.62 -4.25
CA THR A 22 -9.99 44.90 -3.57
C THR A 22 -10.46 44.11 -2.35
N GLY A 23 -11.64 44.44 -1.81
CA GLY A 23 -12.11 43.89 -0.55
C GLY A 23 -11.30 44.35 0.67
N ALA A 24 -10.44 45.37 0.53
CA ALA A 24 -9.65 45.89 1.64
C ALA A 24 -10.54 46.55 2.70
N TRP A 25 -10.24 46.27 3.98
CA TRP A 25 -10.93 46.92 5.09
C TRP A 25 -10.47 48.38 5.24
N PRO A 26 -11.37 49.32 5.56
CA PRO A 26 -11.00 50.69 5.89
C PRO A 26 -10.19 50.74 7.20
N THR A 27 -9.40 51.79 7.37
CA THR A 27 -8.70 52.06 8.62
C THR A 27 -9.66 52.44 9.74
N ALA A 28 -9.28 52.20 11.01
CA ALA A 28 -10.12 52.59 12.15
C ALA A 28 -10.37 54.10 12.18
N MET A 29 -9.42 54.93 11.75
CA MET A 29 -9.59 56.38 11.63
C MET A 29 -10.67 56.76 10.61
N GLN A 30 -10.71 56.11 9.45
CA GLN A 30 -11.75 56.35 8.43
C GLN A 30 -13.12 55.98 8.97
N VAL A 31 -13.23 54.84 9.68
CA VAL A 31 -14.48 54.41 10.30
C VAL A 31 -14.89 55.36 11.43
N TRP A 32 -13.94 55.83 12.26
CA TRP A 32 -14.18 56.77 13.35
C TRP A 32 -14.75 58.09 12.82
N ARG A 33 -14.09 58.70 11.82
CA ARG A 33 -14.56 59.92 11.15
C ARG A 33 -15.93 59.71 10.52
N ALA A 34 -16.13 58.63 9.77
CA ALA A 34 -17.42 58.36 9.13
C ALA A 34 -18.58 58.12 10.13
N THR A 35 -18.25 57.74 11.37
CA THR A 35 -19.25 57.52 12.43
C THR A 35 -19.57 58.81 13.16
N TYR A 36 -18.54 59.54 13.60
CA TYR A 36 -18.68 60.63 14.56
C TYR A 36 -18.55 62.03 13.96
N GLN A 37 -18.00 62.18 12.75
CA GLN A 37 -17.84 63.48 12.10
C GLN A 37 -19.17 63.98 11.52
N ILE A 38 -19.50 65.24 11.78
CA ILE A 38 -20.69 65.89 11.22
C ILE A 38 -20.32 66.71 9.98
N SER A 39 -21.32 67.30 9.32
CA SER A 39 -21.15 67.95 8.02
C SER A 39 -20.19 69.14 7.98
N ASP A 40 -19.95 69.79 9.12
CA ASP A 40 -19.01 70.92 9.22
C ASP A 40 -17.56 70.46 9.48
N GLY A 41 -17.32 69.15 9.54
CA GLY A 41 -16.01 68.57 9.80
C GLY A 41 -15.67 68.39 11.27
N THR A 42 -16.50 68.86 12.20
CA THR A 42 -16.30 68.67 13.64
C THR A 42 -16.79 67.29 14.11
N LEU A 43 -16.25 66.81 15.22
CA LEU A 43 -16.70 65.55 15.82
C LEU A 43 -17.90 65.79 16.73
N SER A 44 -18.92 64.94 16.59
CA SER A 44 -20.17 65.00 17.35
C SER A 44 -20.05 64.70 18.85
N ILE A 45 -18.87 64.22 19.30
CA ILE A 45 -18.60 63.91 20.71
C ILE A 45 -17.37 64.67 21.21
N PRO A 46 -17.39 65.22 22.44
CA PRO A 46 -16.25 65.98 22.99
C PRO A 46 -14.94 65.17 23.08
N SER A 47 -15.02 63.86 23.35
CA SER A 47 -13.85 62.96 23.40
C SER A 47 -13.44 62.40 22.02
N GLY A 48 -14.08 62.87 20.95
CA GLY A 48 -13.88 62.38 19.60
C GLY A 48 -12.46 62.61 19.10
N GLU A 49 -11.93 63.81 19.33
CA GLU A 49 -10.61 64.22 18.85
C GLU A 49 -9.51 63.45 19.59
N GLU A 50 -9.62 63.37 20.92
CA GLU A 50 -8.68 62.60 21.74
C GLU A 50 -8.59 61.14 21.29
N THR A 51 -9.73 60.53 20.94
CA THR A 51 -9.76 59.15 20.44
C THR A 51 -9.14 59.05 19.05
N LEU A 52 -9.39 60.04 18.17
CA LEU A 52 -8.80 60.07 16.83
C LEU A 52 -7.27 60.21 16.90
N THR A 53 -6.76 61.03 17.82
CA THR A 53 -5.31 61.14 18.09
C THR A 53 -4.75 59.80 18.57
N LYS A 54 -5.38 59.15 19.55
CA LYS A 54 -4.94 57.83 20.02
C LYS A 54 -4.95 56.77 18.92
N LEU A 55 -5.95 56.79 18.04
CA LEU A 55 -5.98 55.92 16.85
C LEU A 55 -4.80 56.20 15.93
N HIS A 56 -4.44 57.46 15.71
CA HIS A 56 -3.27 57.79 14.91
C HIS A 56 -1.97 57.28 15.55
N ASP A 57 -1.76 57.54 16.83
CA ASP A 57 -0.56 57.14 17.56
C ASP A 57 -0.39 55.60 17.59
N VAL A 58 -1.49 54.87 17.80
CA VAL A 58 -1.50 53.41 17.80
C VAL A 58 -1.29 52.84 16.40
N ALA A 59 -1.78 53.49 15.34
CA ALA A 59 -1.50 53.07 13.97
C ALA A 59 0.00 53.10 13.65
N VAL A 60 0.73 54.07 14.20
CA VAL A 60 2.17 54.19 14.01
C VAL A 60 2.93 53.20 14.89
N THR A 61 2.59 53.13 16.18
CA THR A 61 3.35 52.33 17.16
C THR A 61 3.06 50.83 17.08
N HIS A 62 1.88 50.42 16.61
CA HIS A 62 1.43 49.03 16.56
C HIS A 62 1.07 48.58 15.13
N GLN A 63 1.69 49.20 14.12
CA GLN A 63 1.38 48.95 12.70
C GLN A 63 1.43 47.47 12.34
N GLU A 64 2.52 46.78 12.70
CA GLU A 64 2.70 45.36 12.34
C GLU A 64 1.64 44.46 12.97
N GLN A 65 1.35 44.66 14.25
CA GLN A 65 0.28 43.95 14.96
C GLN A 65 -1.08 44.17 14.29
N ILE A 66 -1.39 45.43 13.94
CA ILE A 66 -2.64 45.79 13.26
C ILE A 66 -2.72 45.14 11.88
N SER A 67 -1.66 45.23 11.08
CA SER A 67 -1.63 44.70 9.71
C SER A 67 -1.68 43.17 9.66
N SER A 68 -1.13 42.48 10.66
CA SER A 68 -1.18 41.01 10.77
C SER A 68 -2.54 40.45 11.22
N ALA A 69 -3.42 41.30 11.77
CA ALA A 69 -4.68 40.85 12.32
C ALA A 69 -5.68 40.46 11.19
N PRO A 70 -6.52 39.43 11.39
CA PRO A 70 -7.55 39.06 10.40
C PRO A 70 -8.50 40.20 10.04
N MET A 71 -8.74 41.12 10.99
CA MET A 71 -9.48 42.36 10.77
C MET A 71 -8.71 43.53 11.39
N PRO A 72 -7.83 44.20 10.62
CA PRO A 72 -6.94 45.25 11.13
C PRO A 72 -7.67 46.36 11.90
N MET A 73 -8.83 46.79 11.39
CA MET A 73 -9.66 47.82 12.02
C MET A 73 -10.16 47.43 13.43
N VAL A 74 -10.50 46.14 13.64
CA VAL A 74 -11.01 45.66 14.93
C VAL A 74 -9.89 45.61 15.95
N GLU A 75 -8.71 45.12 15.57
CA GLU A 75 -7.54 45.10 16.44
C GLU A 75 -7.10 46.52 16.80
N HIS A 76 -7.15 47.44 15.83
CA HIS A 76 -6.79 48.84 16.05
C HIS A 76 -7.73 49.54 17.05
N PHE A 77 -9.05 49.35 16.93
CA PHE A 77 -9.98 49.87 17.94
C PHE A 77 -9.81 49.20 19.31
N ALA A 78 -9.49 47.90 19.34
CA ALA A 78 -9.27 47.17 20.58
C ALA A 78 -8.06 47.70 21.37
N LEU A 79 -7.01 48.13 20.68
CA LEU A 79 -5.82 48.73 21.29
C LEU A 79 -6.12 50.12 21.90
N VAL A 80 -7.02 50.90 21.30
CA VAL A 80 -7.33 52.28 21.77
C VAL A 80 -8.47 52.33 22.79
N LEU A 81 -9.56 51.61 22.54
CA LEU A 81 -10.78 51.64 23.36
C LEU A 81 -10.86 50.49 24.38
N GLY A 82 -9.87 49.60 24.34
CA GLY A 82 -9.79 48.41 25.17
C GLY A 82 -10.64 47.25 24.63
N ARG A 83 -10.22 46.02 24.95
CA ARG A 83 -10.97 44.79 24.67
C ARG A 83 -12.09 44.61 25.70
N LYS A 84 -13.24 45.24 25.48
CA LYS A 84 -14.46 44.87 26.22
C LYS A 84 -15.06 43.61 25.60
N ALA A 85 -15.31 42.59 26.41
CA ALA A 85 -15.89 41.29 26.00
C ALA A 85 -17.20 41.39 25.18
N ASN A 86 -17.86 42.55 25.20
CA ASN A 86 -19.12 42.81 24.51
C ASN A 86 -19.01 43.80 23.33
N HIS A 87 -17.84 44.32 22.96
CA HIS A 87 -17.73 45.29 21.84
C HIS A 87 -17.80 44.64 20.45
N SER A 88 -17.61 43.32 20.37
CA SER A 88 -17.86 42.50 19.18
C SER A 88 -19.28 41.89 19.14
N ARG A 89 -20.08 42.05 20.22
CA ARG A 89 -21.51 41.67 20.26
C ARG A 89 -22.30 42.68 19.44
N GLY A 90 -22.48 42.38 18.16
CA GLY A 90 -23.11 43.26 17.17
C GLY A 90 -22.29 43.43 15.89
N VAL A 91 -21.01 43.03 15.93
CA VAL A 91 -20.15 42.83 14.75
C VAL A 91 -20.30 41.41 14.19
N GLY A 92 -20.95 40.52 14.95
CA GLY A 92 -21.27 39.16 14.52
C GLY A 92 -20.17 38.13 14.76
N ILE A 93 -19.40 38.20 15.87
CA ILE A 93 -18.44 37.12 16.20
C ILE A 93 -18.43 36.85 17.72
N PRO A 94 -19.50 36.26 18.26
CA PRO A 94 -19.33 35.16 19.24
C PRO A 94 -19.89 33.81 18.76
N ALA A 95 -20.84 33.82 17.82
CA ALA A 95 -21.29 32.60 17.13
C ALA A 95 -20.24 32.08 16.14
N VAL A 96 -19.41 32.97 15.58
CA VAL A 96 -18.36 32.63 14.61
C VAL A 96 -17.11 32.05 15.27
N ASN A 97 -16.75 32.35 16.52
CA ASN A 97 -15.61 31.67 17.15
C ASN A 97 -15.90 30.19 17.40
N ARG A 98 -17.08 29.85 17.94
CA ARG A 98 -17.43 28.45 18.16
C ARG A 98 -17.57 27.68 16.84
N VAL A 99 -18.25 28.27 15.85
CA VAL A 99 -18.44 27.64 14.54
C VAL A 99 -17.14 27.58 13.75
N ALA A 100 -16.25 28.58 13.84
CA ALA A 100 -14.94 28.54 13.19
C ALA A 100 -13.99 27.55 13.88
N GLU A 101 -13.97 27.49 15.22
CA GLU A 101 -13.20 26.50 15.98
C GLU A 101 -13.71 25.07 15.69
N GLU A 102 -15.03 24.86 15.67
CA GLU A 102 -15.64 23.58 15.28
C GLU A 102 -15.32 23.23 13.82
N ARG A 103 -15.35 24.21 12.91
CA ARG A 103 -14.97 24.00 11.51
C ARG A 103 -13.50 23.58 11.38
N ILE A 104 -12.58 24.25 12.08
CA ILE A 104 -11.15 23.87 12.09
C ILE A 104 -10.98 22.47 12.67
N ARG A 105 -11.66 22.15 13.79
CA ARG A 105 -11.61 20.83 14.41
C ARG A 105 -12.15 19.73 13.48
N LEU A 106 -13.30 19.97 12.86
CA LEU A 106 -13.91 19.04 11.91
C LEU A 106 -13.04 18.86 10.67
N GLN A 107 -12.43 19.94 10.17
CA GLN A 107 -11.52 19.87 9.03
C GLN A 107 -10.27 19.06 9.34
N ALA A 108 -9.67 19.25 10.53
CA ALA A 108 -8.57 18.41 11.00
C ALA A 108 -8.99 16.94 11.15
N GLN A 109 -10.22 16.68 11.63
CA GLN A 109 -10.74 15.32 11.75
C GLN A 109 -10.99 14.67 10.39
N ILE A 110 -11.48 15.42 9.40
CA ILE A 110 -11.65 14.96 8.02
C ILE A 110 -10.28 14.63 7.42
N GLN A 111 -9.30 15.52 7.51
CA GLN A 111 -7.95 15.27 7.00
C GLN A 111 -7.31 14.03 7.66
N ALA A 112 -7.44 13.88 8.99
CA ALA A 112 -6.97 12.69 9.69
C ALA A 112 -7.74 11.42 9.29
N SER A 113 -9.00 11.53 8.87
CA SER A 113 -9.78 10.41 8.36
C SER A 113 -9.37 10.05 6.93
N GLU A 114 -9.16 11.04 6.07
CA GLU A 114 -8.69 10.88 4.70
C GLU A 114 -7.29 10.25 4.68
N GLN A 115 -6.39 10.71 5.55
CA GLN A 115 -5.06 10.13 5.68
C GLN A 115 -5.11 8.68 6.14
N ARG A 116 -5.95 8.34 7.13
CA ARG A 116 -6.15 6.95 7.56
C ARG A 116 -6.77 6.09 6.45
N ALA A 117 -7.69 6.63 5.66
CA ALA A 117 -8.28 5.92 4.53
C ALA A 117 -7.24 5.66 3.43
N ALA A 118 -6.40 6.65 3.11
CA ALA A 118 -5.31 6.50 2.15
C ALA A 118 -4.27 5.47 2.62
N GLU A 119 -3.88 5.50 3.90
CA GLU A 119 -2.98 4.51 4.48
C GLU A 119 -3.59 3.10 4.47
N ALA A 120 -4.88 2.96 4.76
CA ALA A 120 -5.57 1.68 4.69
C ALA A 120 -5.62 1.15 3.25
N GLN A 121 -5.90 2.01 2.27
CA GLN A 121 -5.91 1.64 0.86
C GLN A 121 -4.53 1.19 0.38
N ALA A 122 -3.47 1.92 0.72
CA ALA A 122 -2.10 1.53 0.39
C ALA A 122 -1.70 0.18 1.02
N ARG A 123 -2.20 -0.14 2.23
CA ARG A 123 -1.99 -1.46 2.84
C ARG A 123 -2.73 -2.57 2.12
N ILE A 124 -3.95 -2.32 1.65
CA ILE A 124 -4.72 -3.30 0.86
C ILE A 124 -3.98 -3.59 -0.45
N GLU A 125 -3.58 -2.56 -1.18
CA GLU A 125 -2.85 -2.71 -2.44
C GLU A 125 -1.52 -3.46 -2.25
N ALA A 126 -0.77 -3.15 -1.19
CA ALA A 126 0.46 -3.87 -0.87
C ALA A 126 0.20 -5.35 -0.50
N ALA A 127 -0.91 -5.64 0.18
CA ALA A 127 -1.30 -7.00 0.51
C ALA A 127 -1.72 -7.79 -0.74
N GLU A 128 -2.46 -7.17 -1.66
CA GLU A 128 -2.85 -7.78 -2.94
C GLU A 128 -1.63 -8.09 -3.81
N GLN A 129 -0.68 -7.17 -3.92
CA GLN A 129 0.58 -7.42 -4.65
C GLN A 129 1.35 -8.59 -4.05
N ARG A 130 1.39 -8.68 -2.71
CA ARG A 130 2.05 -9.80 -2.02
C ARG A 130 1.33 -11.12 -2.28
N ALA A 131 -0.01 -11.11 -2.29
CA ALA A 131 -0.81 -12.30 -2.60
C ALA A 131 -0.57 -12.78 -4.03
N GLN A 132 -0.58 -11.88 -5.02
CA GLN A 132 -0.28 -12.20 -6.42
C GLN A 132 1.13 -12.75 -6.60
N ALA A 133 2.13 -12.16 -5.93
CA ALA A 133 3.50 -12.68 -5.95
C ALA A 133 3.58 -14.09 -5.37
N MET A 134 2.83 -14.37 -4.29
CA MET A 134 2.78 -15.69 -3.67
C MET A 134 2.08 -16.71 -4.57
N GLU A 135 0.97 -16.34 -5.22
CA GLU A 135 0.32 -17.19 -6.23
C GLU A 135 1.26 -17.55 -7.38
N GLY A 136 2.05 -16.58 -7.86
CA GLY A 136 3.08 -16.83 -8.87
C GLY A 136 4.12 -17.87 -8.42
N GLN A 137 4.61 -17.76 -7.18
CA GLN A 137 5.55 -18.73 -6.61
C GLN A 137 4.93 -20.11 -6.45
N VAL A 138 3.69 -20.19 -5.94
CA VAL A 138 2.95 -21.45 -5.79
C VAL A 138 2.74 -22.11 -7.15
N SER A 139 2.40 -21.33 -8.19
CA SER A 139 2.26 -21.85 -9.55
C SER A 139 3.55 -22.49 -10.06
N ILE A 140 4.70 -21.84 -9.85
CA ILE A 140 6.02 -22.39 -10.22
C ILE A 140 6.29 -23.69 -9.47
N VAL A 141 6.04 -23.73 -8.16
CA VAL A 141 6.24 -24.94 -7.34
C VAL A 141 5.33 -26.08 -7.79
N VAL A 142 4.06 -25.81 -8.10
CA VAL A 142 3.12 -26.81 -8.61
C VAL A 142 3.60 -27.39 -9.94
N GLN A 143 4.06 -26.54 -10.87
CA GLN A 143 4.61 -26.99 -12.15
C GLN A 143 5.88 -27.83 -11.96
N SER A 144 6.80 -27.38 -11.11
CA SER A 144 8.04 -28.13 -10.82
C SER A 144 7.76 -29.48 -10.16
N ASN A 145 6.80 -29.54 -9.24
CA ASN A 145 6.40 -30.80 -8.60
C ASN A 145 5.76 -31.77 -9.60
N ALA A 146 4.93 -31.28 -10.52
CA ALA A 146 4.35 -32.11 -11.58
C ALA A 146 5.45 -32.72 -12.48
N GLN A 147 6.43 -31.91 -12.88
CA GLN A 147 7.58 -32.39 -13.67
C GLN A 147 8.40 -33.44 -12.91
N LEU A 148 8.72 -33.19 -11.64
CA LEU A 148 9.45 -34.16 -10.82
C LEU A 148 8.68 -35.47 -10.65
N GLN A 149 7.35 -35.41 -10.55
CA GLN A 149 6.52 -36.59 -10.43
C GLN A 149 6.52 -37.42 -11.74
N GLU A 150 6.48 -36.75 -12.90
CA GLU A 150 6.62 -37.40 -14.20
C GLU A 150 8.00 -38.06 -14.36
N GLU A 151 9.08 -37.38 -13.97
CA GLU A 151 10.44 -37.94 -13.99
C GLU A 151 10.58 -39.15 -13.07
N GLN A 152 10.05 -39.08 -11.85
CA GLN A 152 10.06 -40.21 -10.92
C GLN A 152 9.28 -41.41 -11.47
N GLN A 153 8.12 -41.18 -12.10
CA GLN A 153 7.36 -42.24 -12.72
C GLN A 153 8.12 -42.87 -13.89
N SER A 154 8.74 -42.06 -14.75
CA SER A 154 9.56 -42.53 -15.86
C SER A 154 10.73 -43.40 -15.37
N GLN A 155 11.40 -42.99 -14.29
CA GLN A 155 12.50 -43.78 -13.70
C GLN A 155 12.00 -45.11 -13.12
N HIS A 156 10.83 -45.11 -12.47
CA HIS A 156 10.22 -46.34 -11.98
C HIS A 156 9.86 -47.30 -13.12
N ASP A 157 9.30 -46.80 -14.21
CA ASP A 157 8.93 -47.61 -15.37
C ASP A 157 10.17 -48.18 -16.08
N GLU A 158 11.24 -47.39 -16.21
CA GLU A 158 12.53 -47.85 -16.74
C GLU A 158 13.14 -48.94 -15.87
N MET A 159 13.14 -48.77 -14.55
CA MET A 159 13.65 -49.77 -13.61
C MET A 159 12.85 -51.08 -13.67
N ASN A 160 11.52 -51.00 -13.80
CA ASN A 160 10.69 -52.20 -13.99
C ASN A 160 11.01 -52.92 -15.30
N SER A 161 11.19 -52.18 -16.39
CA SER A 161 11.56 -52.76 -17.69
C SER A 161 12.94 -53.44 -17.65
N LEU A 162 13.91 -52.85 -16.95
CA LEU A 162 15.22 -53.45 -16.73
C LEU A 162 15.12 -54.75 -15.92
N TRP A 163 14.28 -54.76 -14.89
CA TRP A 163 14.07 -55.95 -14.06
C TRP A 163 13.40 -57.10 -14.84
N ASP A 164 12.40 -56.79 -15.67
CA ASP A 164 11.77 -57.77 -16.55
C ASP A 164 12.77 -58.33 -17.57
N THR A 165 13.62 -57.47 -18.14
CA THR A 165 14.68 -57.88 -19.06
C THR A 165 15.69 -58.79 -18.36
N GLN A 166 16.12 -58.44 -17.14
CA GLN A 166 17.03 -59.26 -16.35
C GLN A 166 16.44 -60.64 -16.08
N ARG A 167 15.18 -60.71 -15.64
CA ARG A 167 14.49 -61.99 -15.42
C ARG A 167 14.43 -62.82 -16.69
N SER A 168 14.12 -62.21 -17.84
CA SER A 168 14.08 -62.91 -19.12
C SER A 168 15.45 -63.49 -19.50
N VAL A 169 16.53 -62.75 -19.27
CA VAL A 169 17.90 -63.23 -19.51
C VAL A 169 18.26 -64.37 -18.55
N GLU A 170 17.88 -64.28 -17.28
CA GLU A 170 18.08 -65.35 -16.29
C GLU A 170 17.35 -66.64 -16.71
N ASP A 171 16.10 -66.54 -17.16
CA ASP A 171 15.32 -67.68 -17.68
C ASP A 171 15.96 -68.29 -18.94
N GLN A 172 16.44 -67.46 -19.86
CA GLN A 172 17.16 -67.92 -21.06
C GLN A 172 18.46 -68.63 -20.70
N ASN A 173 19.23 -68.09 -19.75
CA ASN A 173 20.46 -68.72 -19.28
C ASN A 173 20.17 -70.08 -18.64
N ALA A 174 19.14 -70.19 -17.81
CA ALA A 174 18.73 -71.45 -17.21
C ALA A 174 18.35 -72.50 -18.29
N GLN A 175 17.65 -72.08 -19.35
CA GLN A 175 17.32 -72.95 -20.48
C GLN A 175 18.58 -73.43 -21.22
N VAL A 176 19.53 -72.53 -21.49
CA VAL A 176 20.81 -72.87 -22.13
C VAL A 176 21.61 -73.84 -21.26
N GLU A 177 21.69 -73.61 -19.95
CA GLU A 177 22.39 -74.52 -19.03
C GLU A 177 21.79 -75.94 -19.05
N CYS A 178 20.46 -76.06 -19.05
CA CYS A 178 19.77 -77.35 -19.16
C CYS A 178 20.10 -78.05 -20.49
N LEU A 179 20.04 -77.33 -21.61
CA LEU A 179 20.33 -77.87 -22.93
C LEU A 179 21.79 -78.33 -23.06
N VAL A 180 22.74 -77.55 -22.51
CA VAL A 180 24.16 -77.93 -22.50
C VAL A 180 24.39 -79.20 -21.70
N LYS A 181 23.74 -79.35 -20.53
CA LYS A 181 23.80 -80.58 -19.72
C LYS A 181 23.25 -81.77 -20.49
N GLU A 182 22.05 -81.64 -21.07
CA GLU A 182 21.42 -82.70 -21.87
C GLU A 182 22.31 -83.14 -23.04
N LYS A 183 22.88 -82.18 -23.79
CA LYS A 183 23.78 -82.49 -24.91
C LYS A 183 25.10 -83.11 -24.47
N LEU A 184 25.63 -82.72 -23.31
CA LEU A 184 26.82 -83.35 -22.75
C LEU A 184 26.53 -84.80 -22.34
N ASP A 185 25.39 -85.04 -21.69
CA ASP A 185 24.94 -86.38 -21.29
C ASP A 185 24.71 -87.29 -22.51
N GLU A 186 24.04 -86.79 -23.56
CA GLU A 186 23.90 -87.48 -24.85
C GLU A 186 25.25 -87.85 -25.46
N HIS A 187 26.20 -86.91 -25.52
CA HIS A 187 27.52 -87.14 -26.08
C HIS A 187 28.34 -88.15 -25.26
N MET A 188 28.29 -88.07 -23.93
CA MET A 188 28.93 -89.05 -23.04
C MET A 188 28.33 -90.44 -23.23
N ALA A 189 27.01 -90.56 -23.26
CA ALA A 189 26.34 -91.84 -23.50
C ALA A 189 26.75 -92.46 -24.85
N ALA A 190 26.78 -91.66 -25.92
CA ALA A 190 27.24 -92.10 -27.24
C ALA A 190 28.73 -92.54 -27.24
N TYR A 191 29.59 -91.79 -26.54
CA TYR A 191 31.01 -92.13 -26.40
C TYR A 191 31.21 -93.47 -25.66
N PHE A 192 30.54 -93.66 -24.51
CA PHE A 192 30.58 -94.92 -23.77
C PHE A 192 30.01 -96.09 -24.56
N ALA A 193 28.90 -95.89 -25.27
CA ALA A 193 28.34 -96.92 -26.15
C ALA A 193 29.34 -97.35 -27.22
N ARG A 194 30.02 -96.40 -27.88
CA ARG A 194 31.06 -96.69 -28.88
C ARG A 194 32.28 -97.41 -28.29
N MET A 195 32.76 -97.00 -27.11
CA MET A 195 33.86 -97.70 -26.43
C MET A 195 33.48 -99.14 -26.09
N ASN A 196 32.29 -99.36 -25.55
CA ASN A 196 31.80 -100.69 -25.23
C ASN A 196 31.66 -101.55 -26.49
N SER A 197 31.11 -101.01 -27.59
CA SER A 197 31.06 -101.71 -28.88
C SER A 197 32.46 -102.05 -29.40
N ASN A 198 33.41 -101.13 -29.35
CA ASN A 198 34.80 -101.38 -29.76
C ASN A 198 35.46 -102.46 -28.88
N ALA A 199 35.22 -102.46 -27.56
CA ALA A 199 35.75 -103.48 -26.66
C ALA A 199 35.14 -104.87 -26.92
N VAL A 200 33.84 -104.93 -27.21
CA VAL A 200 33.17 -106.17 -27.65
C VAL A 200 33.76 -106.69 -28.95
N GLN A 201 34.06 -105.80 -29.90
CA GLN A 201 34.61 -106.16 -31.21
C GLN A 201 36.06 -106.66 -31.09
N ILE A 202 36.91 -106.02 -30.28
CA ILE A 202 38.28 -106.49 -29.99
C ILE A 202 38.26 -107.88 -29.34
N ASN A 203 37.34 -108.13 -28.42
CA ASN A 203 37.19 -109.44 -27.77
C ASN A 203 36.68 -110.53 -28.75
N GLN A 204 35.85 -110.16 -29.74
CA GLN A 204 35.41 -111.08 -30.79
C GLN A 204 36.54 -111.39 -31.79
N ASP A 205 37.34 -110.39 -32.16
CA ASP A 205 38.47 -110.57 -33.07
C ASP A 205 39.61 -111.38 -32.44
N HIS A 206 39.82 -111.28 -31.12
CA HIS A 206 40.79 -112.12 -30.38
C HIS A 206 40.32 -113.58 -30.21
N ALA A 207 39.00 -113.82 -30.10
CA ALA A 207 38.44 -115.17 -30.03
C ALA A 207 38.46 -115.89 -31.39
N GLY A 208 38.46 -115.15 -32.51
CA GLY A 208 38.52 -115.71 -33.86
C GLY A 208 39.94 -116.05 -34.38
N HIS A 209 40.99 -115.81 -33.59
CA HIS A 209 42.39 -116.05 -33.97
C HIS A 209 43.08 -117.19 -33.18
N GLN A 210 42.32 -118.02 -32.47
CA GLN A 210 42.82 -119.19 -31.72
C GLN A 210 42.57 -120.57 -32.37
N ASP A 211 42.15 -120.62 -33.64
CA ASP A 211 42.08 -121.88 -34.43
C ASP A 211 43.11 -121.92 -35.56
#